data_AF-A0A7S1Z995-F1
#
_entry.id   AF-A0A7S1Z995-F1
#
_cell.length_a   1.000
_cell.length_b   1.000
_cell.length_c   1.000
_cell.angle_alpha   90.00
_cell.angle_beta   90.00
_cell.angle_gamma   90.00
#
_symmetry.space_group_name_H-M   'P 1'
#
loop_
_entity.id
_entity.type
_entity.pdbx_description
1 polymer ?
#
loop_
_entity_poly.entity_id
_entity_poly.type
_entity_poly.pdbx_seq_one_letter_code
_entity_poly.pdbx_strand_id
1 'polypeptide(L)'
;SISEESMDKANKMFGGAGATDQRKPVGSNAMPMFQTAGKGKPVSISEESMAKANKLFGASTSPARSNSMPMFQTAGKGKVISISEEGKNKANKLFGTTDTVDTQEIVVANAMPMFQTA
;
A
#
# COMPACT_ATOMS: atom_id res chain seq x y z
N SER A 1 -9.37 37.02 -18.17
CA SER A 1 -10.05 37.31 -16.88
C SER A 1 -11.20 36.35 -16.72
N ILE A 2 -11.41 35.79 -15.53
CA ILE A 2 -12.57 34.93 -15.25
C ILE A 2 -13.80 35.84 -15.19
N SER A 3 -14.92 35.46 -15.82
CA SER A 3 -16.17 36.21 -15.72
C SER A 3 -16.82 36.02 -14.34
N GLU A 4 -17.52 37.04 -13.86
CA GLU A 4 -18.29 37.00 -12.61
C GLU A 4 -19.32 35.85 -12.62
N GLU A 5 -20.00 35.63 -13.75
CA GLU A 5 -20.92 34.51 -13.97
C GLU A 5 -20.25 33.13 -13.76
N SER A 6 -18.97 32.99 -14.15
CA SER A 6 -18.22 31.75 -13.94
C SER A 6 -17.91 31.52 -12.45
N MET A 7 -17.62 32.60 -11.72
CA MET A 7 -17.38 32.53 -10.28
C MET A 7 -18.66 32.20 -9.52
N ASP A 8 -19.78 32.82 -9.89
CA ASP A 8 -21.09 32.54 -9.29
C ASP A 8 -21.55 31.11 -9.56
N LYS A 9 -21.34 30.61 -10.78
CA LYS A 9 -21.63 29.22 -11.12
C LYS A 9 -20.80 28.24 -10.29
N ALA A 10 -19.51 28.51 -10.09
CA ALA A 10 -18.64 27.68 -9.26
C ALA A 10 -19.07 27.70 -7.78
N ASN A 11 -19.35 28.88 -7.22
CA ASN A 11 -19.84 29.03 -5.85
C ASN A 11 -21.18 28.30 -5.63
N LYS A 12 -22.04 28.28 -6.65
CA LYS A 12 -23.30 27.53 -6.62
C LYS A 12 -23.09 26.01 -6.71
N MET A 13 -22.10 25.54 -7.48
CA MET A 13 -21.81 24.11 -7.61
C MET A 13 -21.10 23.53 -6.38
N PHE A 14 -20.21 24.29 -5.76
CA PHE A 14 -19.40 23.82 -4.63
C PHE A 14 -19.93 24.25 -3.26
N GLY A 15 -21.02 25.01 -3.21
CA GLY A 15 -21.64 25.47 -1.98
C GLY A 15 -20.70 26.39 -1.21
N GLY A 16 -20.74 27.69 -1.52
CA GLY A 16 -19.91 28.74 -0.93
C GLY A 16 -19.38 28.44 0.48
N ALA A 17 -18.16 27.95 0.55
CA ALA A 17 -17.42 27.71 1.78
C ALA A 17 -16.04 28.32 1.57
N GLY A 18 -15.94 29.60 1.88
CA GLY A 18 -14.66 30.25 2.11
C GLY A 18 -13.87 29.43 3.13
N ALA A 19 -12.57 29.33 2.89
CA ALA A 19 -11.62 28.69 3.78
C ALA A 19 -11.63 29.38 5.15
N THR A 20 -12.36 28.83 6.12
CA THR A 20 -12.12 29.10 7.53
C THR A 20 -12.12 27.78 8.28
N ASP A 21 -10.92 27.43 8.74
CA ASP A 21 -10.58 26.34 9.64
C ASP A 21 -11.35 26.44 10.96
N GLN A 22 -12.59 25.95 10.99
CA GLN A 22 -13.34 25.61 12.19
C GLN A 22 -14.38 24.53 11.82
N ARG A 23 -14.11 23.27 12.17
CA ARG A 23 -15.07 22.16 12.02
C ARG A 23 -16.24 22.35 12.98
N LYS A 24 -17.21 23.20 12.61
CA LYS A 24 -18.59 23.11 13.12
C LYS A 24 -19.44 22.44 12.03
N PRO A 25 -20.33 21.50 12.40
CA PRO A 25 -21.25 20.92 11.43
C PRO A 25 -22.18 22.04 10.94
N VAL A 26 -21.94 22.49 9.70
CA VAL A 26 -22.82 23.45 9.03
C VAL A 26 -24.18 22.79 8.89
N GLY A 27 -25.16 23.36 9.57
CA GLY A 27 -26.54 22.93 9.51
C GLY A 27 -27.05 22.94 8.07
N SER A 28 -27.64 21.80 7.71
CA SER A 28 -28.81 21.70 6.85
C SER A 28 -28.73 22.26 5.42
N ASN A 29 -27.70 21.91 4.66
CA ASN A 29 -27.89 21.51 3.25
C ASN A 29 -26.77 20.61 2.70
N ALA A 30 -26.04 19.91 3.58
CA ALA A 30 -25.01 18.98 3.16
C ALA A 30 -25.68 17.77 2.48
N MET A 31 -25.57 17.70 1.15
CA MET A 31 -25.85 16.47 0.42
C MET A 31 -25.08 15.33 1.10
N PRO A 32 -25.74 14.23 1.48
CA PRO A 32 -25.06 13.09 2.09
C PRO A 32 -23.98 12.59 1.14
N MET A 33 -22.74 12.46 1.64
CA MET A 33 -21.62 11.93 0.84
C MET A 33 -21.89 10.51 0.32
N PHE A 34 -22.65 9.72 1.08
CA PHE A 34 -23.04 8.37 0.73
C PHE A 34 -24.56 8.20 0.90
N GLN A 35 -25.19 7.63 -0.12
CA GLN A 35 -26.62 7.30 -0.12
C GLN A 35 -26.82 5.87 -0.61
N THR A 36 -27.88 5.21 -0.15
CA THR A 36 -28.23 3.87 -0.61
C THR A 36 -28.71 3.89 -2.05
N ALA A 37 -28.35 2.89 -2.86
CA ALA A 37 -28.90 2.72 -4.20
C ALA A 37 -30.45 2.68 -4.16
N GLY A 38 -31.10 3.49 -5.00
CA GLY A 38 -32.56 3.65 -5.02
C GLY A 38 -33.01 4.97 -4.41
N LYS A 39 -33.68 4.94 -3.25
CA LYS A 39 -34.47 6.05 -2.69
C LYS A 39 -33.64 7.21 -2.09
N GLY A 40 -32.32 7.26 -2.37
CA GLY A 40 -31.44 8.34 -1.92
C GLY A 40 -31.33 8.51 -0.40
N LYS A 41 -31.62 7.46 0.38
CA LYS A 41 -31.53 7.56 1.84
C LYS A 41 -30.06 7.72 2.25
N PRO A 42 -29.73 8.71 3.11
CA PRO A 42 -28.38 8.89 3.61
C PRO A 42 -27.90 7.65 4.36
N VAL A 43 -26.65 7.26 4.12
CA VAL A 43 -26.00 6.20 4.90
C VAL A 43 -25.50 6.81 6.21
N SER A 44 -26.12 6.46 7.33
CA SER A 44 -25.66 6.84 8.67
C SER A 44 -24.75 5.76 9.26
N ILE A 45 -23.67 6.17 9.92
CA ILE A 45 -22.77 5.24 10.61
C ILE A 45 -23.12 5.24 12.10
N SER A 46 -23.36 4.07 12.68
CA SER A 46 -23.62 3.93 14.12
C SER A 46 -22.32 3.95 14.93
N GLU A 47 -22.39 4.37 16.20
CA GLU A 47 -21.27 4.33 17.13
C GLU A 47 -20.72 2.91 17.31
N GLU A 48 -21.59 1.90 17.33
CA GLU A 48 -21.19 0.49 17.42
C GLU A 48 -20.37 0.05 16.20
N SER A 49 -20.77 0.44 14.99
CA SER A 49 -20.01 0.15 13.76
C SER A 49 -18.66 0.86 13.76
N MET A 50 -18.59 2.09 14.25
CA MET A 50 -17.34 2.83 14.46
C MET A 50 -16.43 2.12 15.47
N ALA A 51 -16.97 1.66 16.60
CA ALA A 51 -16.20 0.93 17.60
C ALA A 51 -15.66 -0.41 17.07
N LYS A 52 -16.47 -1.14 16.29
CA LYS A 52 -16.03 -2.38 15.61
C LYS A 52 -14.93 -2.09 14.59
N ALA A 53 -15.08 -1.05 13.76
CA ALA A 53 -14.06 -0.65 12.81
C ALA A 53 -12.76 -0.24 13.52
N ASN A 54 -12.84 0.52 14.61
CA ASN A 54 -11.68 0.88 15.42
C ASN A 54 -11.04 -0.33 16.11
N LYS A 55 -11.80 -1.37 16.46
CA LYS A 55 -11.22 -2.61 16.98
C LYS A 55 -10.50 -3.43 15.90
N LEU A 56 -11.00 -3.39 14.67
CA LEU A 56 -10.44 -4.11 13.52
C LEU A 56 -9.24 -3.37 12.89
N PHE A 57 -9.30 -2.04 12.84
CA PHE A 57 -8.38 -1.18 12.09
C PHE A 57 -7.72 -0.09 12.93
N GLY A 58 -8.23 0.21 14.13
CA GLY A 58 -7.84 1.35 14.97
C GLY A 58 -6.56 1.11 15.79
N ALA A 59 -5.52 0.63 15.13
CA ALA A 59 -4.14 0.70 15.63
C ALA A 59 -3.27 1.52 14.66
N SER A 60 -3.68 2.76 14.32
CA SER A 60 -2.78 3.83 13.84
C SER A 60 -3.54 5.14 13.57
N THR A 61 -3.70 5.98 14.60
CA THR A 61 -3.94 7.42 14.42
C THR A 61 -2.66 8.24 14.57
N SER A 62 -1.47 7.61 14.53
CA SER A 62 -0.23 8.34 14.33
C SER A 62 0.17 8.28 12.85
N PRO A 63 0.55 9.40 12.21
CA PRO A 63 1.31 9.39 10.96
C PRO A 63 2.77 9.01 11.25
N ALA A 64 2.98 7.94 12.03
CA ALA A 64 4.28 7.39 12.34
C ALA A 64 4.40 6.01 11.69
N ARG A 65 5.44 5.90 10.88
CA ARG A 65 5.94 4.71 10.21
C ARG A 65 5.76 3.44 11.04
N SER A 66 5.48 2.34 10.34
CA SER A 66 5.62 0.95 10.79
C SER A 66 4.71 0.44 11.91
N ASN A 67 3.42 0.28 11.64
CA ASN A 67 2.72 -0.91 12.11
C ASN A 67 2.57 -1.84 10.91
N SER A 68 3.68 -2.50 10.56
CA SER A 68 3.75 -3.49 9.49
C SER A 68 2.94 -4.71 9.93
N MET A 69 1.65 -4.75 9.59
CA MET A 69 0.90 -5.99 9.60
C MET A 69 1.67 -6.96 8.69
N PRO A 70 2.04 -8.16 9.16
CA PRO A 70 2.89 -9.03 8.38
C PRO A 70 2.16 -9.47 7.11
N MET A 71 2.80 -9.27 5.95
CA MET A 71 2.25 -9.60 4.63
C MET A 71 1.88 -11.09 4.50
N PHE A 72 2.57 -11.97 5.24
CA PHE A 72 2.35 -13.41 5.21
C PHE A 72 2.26 -13.99 6.62
N GLN A 73 1.19 -14.76 6.87
CA GLN A 73 0.95 -15.52 8.12
C GLN A 73 0.46 -16.93 7.77
N THR A 74 0.76 -17.92 8.61
CA THR A 74 0.30 -19.30 8.43
C THR A 74 -1.20 -19.44 8.71
N ALA A 75 -1.90 -20.31 7.97
CA ALA A 75 -3.28 -20.68 8.27
C ALA A 75 -3.44 -21.23 9.70
N GLY A 76 -4.55 -20.88 10.37
CA GLY A 76 -4.83 -21.26 11.75
C GLY A 76 -4.40 -20.20 12.76
N LYS A 77 -3.30 -20.44 13.49
CA LYS A 77 -2.89 -19.65 14.67
C LYS A 77 -2.25 -18.28 14.35
N GLY A 78 -2.27 -17.86 13.07
CA GLY A 78 -1.75 -16.54 12.65
C GLY A 78 -0.26 -16.36 12.91
N LYS A 79 0.55 -17.43 12.92
CA LYS A 79 2.00 -17.27 13.10
C LYS A 79 2.58 -16.55 11.89
N VAL A 80 3.33 -15.49 12.14
CA VAL A 80 4.03 -14.73 11.11
C VAL A 80 5.09 -15.61 10.44
N ILE A 81 5.10 -15.60 9.11
CA ILE A 81 6.14 -16.29 8.35
C ILE A 81 7.36 -15.37 8.31
N SER A 82 8.46 -15.78 8.96
CA SER A 82 9.76 -15.10 8.89
C SER A 82 10.72 -15.87 7.97
N ILE A 83 11.56 -15.13 7.25
CA ILE A 83 12.57 -15.71 6.37
C ILE A 83 13.86 -15.89 7.18
N SER A 84 14.37 -17.13 7.27
CA SER A 84 15.66 -17.42 7.90
C SER A 84 16.83 -17.13 6.96
N GLU A 85 17.98 -16.75 7.51
CA GLU A 85 19.22 -16.52 6.74
C GLU A 85 19.68 -17.79 5.99
N GLU A 86 19.51 -18.96 6.60
CA GLU A 86 19.81 -20.24 5.95
C GLU A 86 18.91 -20.49 4.72
N GLY A 87 17.62 -20.13 4.81
CA GLY A 87 16.67 -20.22 3.70
C GLY A 87 17.04 -19.29 2.56
N LYS A 88 17.45 -18.05 2.86
CA LYS A 88 17.95 -17.09 1.86
C LYS A 88 19.19 -17.64 1.13
N ASN A 89 20.15 -18.19 1.87
CA ASN A 89 21.37 -18.73 1.29
C ASN A 89 21.10 -19.95 0.40
N LYS A 90 20.17 -20.83 0.79
CA LYS A 90 19.74 -21.95 -0.06
C LYS A 90 19.06 -21.46 -1.34
N ALA A 91 18.15 -20.49 -1.24
CA ALA A 91 17.50 -19.91 -2.40
C ALA A 91 18.50 -19.23 -3.35
N ASN A 92 19.47 -18.47 -2.82
CA ASN A 92 20.52 -17.85 -3.63
C ASN A 92 21.45 -18.89 -4.30
N LYS A 93 21.70 -20.04 -3.67
CA LYS A 93 22.44 -21.13 -4.34
C LYS A 93 21.66 -21.78 -5.49
N LEU A 94 20.33 -21.80 -5.40
CA LEU A 94 19.44 -22.42 -6.40
C LEU A 94 19.05 -21.45 -7.53
N PHE A 95 18.90 -20.16 -7.22
CA PHE A 95 18.33 -19.15 -8.11
C PHE A 95 19.21 -17.90 -8.27
N GLY A 96 20.32 -17.78 -7.52
CA GLY A 96 21.15 -16.58 -7.46
C GLY A 96 22.19 -16.44 -8.57
N THR A 97 22.02 -17.10 -9.70
CA THR A 97 22.67 -16.67 -10.94
C THR A 97 21.89 -15.45 -11.45
N THR A 98 22.17 -14.28 -10.89
CA THR A 98 21.95 -13.06 -11.68
C THR A 98 22.88 -13.18 -12.87
N ASP A 99 22.34 -13.10 -14.08
CA ASP A 99 23.10 -13.06 -15.33
C ASP A 99 24.06 -11.86 -15.32
N THR A 100 25.17 -11.97 -14.61
CA THR A 100 26.37 -11.22 -14.91
C THR A 100 26.96 -11.92 -16.11
N VAL A 101 26.63 -11.42 -17.29
CA VAL A 101 27.40 -11.73 -18.49
C VAL A 101 28.81 -11.15 -18.24
N ASP A 102 29.68 -11.95 -17.65
CA ASP A 102 31.11 -11.67 -17.57
C ASP A 102 31.69 -11.79 -18.99
N THR A 103 31.55 -10.74 -19.79
CA THR A 103 32.36 -10.58 -20.99
C THR A 103 33.77 -10.17 -20.58
N GLN A 104 34.67 -11.11 -20.23
CA GLN A 104 36.13 -11.00 -20.47
C GLN A 104 36.80 -12.40 -20.56
N GLU A 105 37.04 -12.80 -21.81
CA GLU A 105 38.17 -13.57 -22.35
C GLU A 105 38.64 -14.86 -21.65
N ILE A 106 38.15 -16.00 -22.16
CA ILE A 106 38.81 -17.31 -21.97
C ILE A 106 40.09 -17.31 -22.81
N VAL A 107 41.21 -16.88 -22.22
CA VAL A 107 42.54 -17.12 -22.77
C VAL A 107 42.82 -18.61 -22.62
N VAL A 108 42.75 -19.35 -23.73
CA VAL A 108 43.10 -20.77 -23.81
C VAL A 108 44.61 -20.90 -23.70
N ALA A 109 45.15 -20.85 -22.48
CA ALA A 109 46.54 -21.15 -22.19
C ALA A 109 46.70 -22.67 -22.04
N ASN A 110 47.11 -23.29 -23.15
CA ASN A 110 47.94 -24.48 -23.25
C ASN A 110 48.57 -24.98 -21.93
N ALA A 111 48.16 -26.17 -21.45
CA ALA A 111 49.02 -27.24 -20.89
C ALA A 111 48.18 -28.33 -20.20
N MET A 112 47.84 -29.40 -20.92
CA MET A 112 47.44 -30.67 -20.28
C MET A 112 48.70 -31.54 -20.13
N PRO A 113 49.07 -32.00 -18.91
CA PRO A 113 50.14 -32.97 -18.74
C PRO A 113 49.67 -34.33 -19.28
N MET A 114 50.41 -34.88 -20.25
CA MET A 114 50.20 -36.26 -20.73
C MET A 114 50.61 -37.24 -19.63
N PHE A 115 49.68 -38.08 -19.18
CA PHE A 115 50.04 -39.26 -18.39
C PHE A 115 50.74 -40.26 -19.33
N GLN A 116 52.02 -40.53 -19.06
CA GLN A 116 52.76 -41.63 -19.68
C GLN A 116 52.43 -42.93 -18.95
N THR A 117 51.89 -43.89 -19.67
CA THR A 117 51.72 -45.27 -19.20
C THR A 117 53.03 -46.03 -19.46
N ALA A 118 53.53 -46.74 -18.44
CA ALA A 118 54.70 -47.61 -18.49
C ALA A 118 54.41 -48.94 -19.20
#